data_AF-A0A6N7WCJ2-F1
#
_entry.id   AF-A0A6N7WCJ2-F1
#
_cell.length_a   1.000
_cell.length_b   1.000
_cell.length_c   1.000
_cell.angle_alpha   90.00
_cell.angle_beta   90.00
_cell.angle_gamma   90.00
#
_symmetry.space_group_name_H-M   'P 1'
#
loop_
_entity.id
_entity.type
_entity.pdbx_description
1 polymer ?
#
loop_
_entity_poly.entity_id
_entity_poly.type
_entity_poly.pdbx_seq_one_letter_code
_entity_poly.pdbx_strand_id
1 'polypeptide(L)'
;MKSIKRVCACKGGTLTRFIQPVILTILSEQDDHGYSILSKLAGTYLWKDKKPDASGLYRTLKNMEQQGLIVSHIDIADNENMGKRVFSITPAGLECMMHWKETLEDYQKGIDEIIEGIAEAAGKRKLD
;
A
#
# COMPACT_ATOMS: atom_id res chain seq x y z
N MET A 1 4.74 -0.09 -31.66
CA MET A 1 3.59 -0.58 -30.87
C MET A 1 4.13 -1.49 -29.77
N LYS A 2 4.23 -1.02 -28.52
CA LYS A 2 4.77 -1.84 -27.41
C LYS A 2 3.71 -2.86 -26.97
N SER A 3 4.03 -4.15 -27.08
CA SER A 3 3.17 -5.24 -26.63
C SER A 3 2.98 -5.16 -25.10
N ILE A 4 1.74 -4.92 -24.66
CA ILE A 4 1.38 -4.95 -23.25
C ILE A 4 1.37 -6.43 -22.84
N LYS A 5 2.43 -6.89 -22.18
CA LYS A 5 2.42 -8.19 -21.49
C LYS A 5 1.32 -8.13 -20.42
N ARG A 6 0.20 -8.82 -20.67
CA ARG A 6 -0.84 -9.02 -19.65
C ARG A 6 -0.24 -9.87 -18.53
N VAL A 7 -0.08 -9.26 -17.36
CA VAL A 7 0.31 -9.98 -16.14
C VAL A 7 -0.86 -10.89 -15.78
N CYS A 8 -0.61 -12.20 -15.65
CA CYS A 8 -1.61 -13.14 -15.14
C CYS A 8 -2.13 -12.65 -13.78
N ALA A 9 -3.43 -12.70 -13.53
CA ALA A 9 -3.99 -12.39 -12.21
C ALA A 9 -3.33 -13.23 -11.10
N CYS A 10 -2.97 -14.47 -11.41
CA CYS A 10 -2.20 -15.39 -10.57
C CYS A 10 -0.77 -14.95 -10.22
N LYS A 11 -0.28 -13.85 -10.82
CA LYS A 11 1.03 -13.25 -10.55
C LYS A 11 0.90 -11.90 -9.82
N GLY A 12 -0.19 -11.70 -9.09
CA GLY A 12 -0.33 -10.58 -8.14
C GLY A 12 -0.68 -9.22 -8.77
N GLY A 13 -1.16 -9.18 -10.01
CA GLY A 13 -1.44 -7.93 -10.73
C GLY A 13 -2.53 -7.01 -10.14
N THR A 14 -3.23 -7.45 -9.08
CA THR A 14 -4.43 -6.81 -8.50
C THR A 14 -4.27 -6.29 -7.06
N LEU A 15 -3.06 -6.33 -6.48
CA LEU A 15 -2.81 -5.98 -5.06
C LEU A 15 -2.85 -4.48 -4.72
N THR A 16 -3.48 -3.64 -5.56
CA THR A 16 -3.60 -2.19 -5.36
C THR A 16 -4.40 -1.79 -4.12
N ARG A 17 -5.09 -2.71 -3.45
CA ARG A 17 -5.98 -2.44 -2.30
C ARG A 17 -5.25 -2.07 -1.00
N PHE A 18 -3.94 -2.30 -0.90
CA PHE A 18 -3.19 -2.11 0.36
C PHE A 18 -2.37 -0.83 0.42
N ILE A 19 -2.64 0.15 -0.45
CA ILE A 19 -1.88 1.41 -0.44
C ILE A 19 -2.17 2.28 0.79
N GLN A 20 -3.41 2.35 1.25
CA GLN A 20 -3.80 3.16 2.42
C GLN A 20 -3.13 2.69 3.73
N PRO A 21 -3.18 1.40 4.13
CA PRO A 21 -2.52 0.97 5.36
C PRO A 21 -1.01 1.22 5.33
N VAL A 22 -0.36 1.05 4.18
CA VAL A 22 1.10 1.33 4.08
C VAL A 22 1.40 2.83 4.23
N ILE A 23 0.58 3.73 3.66
CA ILE A 23 0.73 5.17 3.88
C ILE A 23 0.57 5.52 5.37
N LEU A 24 -0.46 4.97 6.03
CA LEU A 24 -0.70 5.22 7.45
C LEU A 24 0.48 4.73 8.31
N THR A 25 1.03 3.55 8.02
CA THR A 25 2.23 3.03 8.70
C THR A 25 3.43 3.96 8.50
N ILE A 26 3.72 4.39 7.27
CA ILE A 26 4.82 5.32 6.99
C ILE A 26 4.66 6.62 7.78
N LEU A 27 3.46 7.20 7.77
CA LEU A 27 3.18 8.47 8.44
C LEU A 27 3.06 8.36 9.96
N SER A 28 2.87 7.15 10.50
CA SER A 28 2.88 6.90 11.95
C SER A 28 4.29 6.97 12.56
N GLU A 29 5.33 6.76 11.75
CA GLU A 29 6.72 6.88 12.18
C GLU A 29 7.18 8.34 12.18
N GLN A 30 6.83 9.08 11.12
CA GLN A 30 7.15 10.49 10.96
C GLN A 30 6.35 11.11 9.80
N ASP A 31 6.16 12.42 9.87
CA ASP A 31 5.67 13.21 8.75
C ASP A 31 6.58 13.07 7.52
N ASP A 32 6.01 13.06 6.32
CA ASP A 32 6.79 12.81 5.11
C ASP A 32 6.20 13.44 3.83
N HIS A 33 7.04 13.60 2.82
CA HIS A 33 6.65 14.11 1.51
C HIS A 33 6.06 13.02 0.62
N GLY A 34 5.14 13.41 -0.28
CA GLY A 34 4.50 12.48 -1.22
C GLY A 34 5.50 11.65 -2.07
N TYR A 35 6.64 12.22 -2.45
CA TYR A 35 7.68 11.48 -3.19
C TYR A 35 8.41 10.44 -2.33
N SER A 36 8.73 10.77 -1.08
CA SER A 36 9.33 9.83 -0.14
C SER A 36 8.38 8.69 0.19
N ILE A 37 7.10 8.99 0.40
CA ILE A 37 6.04 8.00 0.59
C ILE A 37 5.98 7.05 -0.63
N LEU A 38 6.05 7.58 -1.85
CA LEU A 38 6.10 6.76 -3.08
C LEU A 38 7.32 5.83 -3.11
N SER A 39 8.48 6.35 -2.73
CA SER A 39 9.74 5.59 -2.67
C SER A 39 9.64 4.44 -1.66
N LYS A 40 9.16 4.73 -0.44
CA LYS A 40 8.94 3.74 0.62
C LYS A 40 7.93 2.67 0.20
N LEU A 41 6.79 3.07 -0.40
CA LEU A 41 5.80 2.14 -0.96
C LEU A 41 6.41 1.16 -1.98
N ALA A 42 7.21 1.68 -2.90
CA ALA A 42 7.87 0.90 -3.93
C ALA A 42 8.92 -0.09 -3.37
N GLY A 43 9.40 0.11 -2.14
CA GLY A 43 10.33 -0.77 -1.45
C GLY A 43 9.67 -1.96 -0.74
N THR A 44 8.35 -1.96 -0.57
CA THR A 44 7.67 -3.07 0.12
C THR A 44 7.48 -4.28 -0.78
N TYR A 45 7.32 -5.47 -0.19
CA TYR A 45 7.13 -6.72 -0.93
C TYR A 45 5.92 -6.71 -1.88
N LEU A 46 4.90 -5.92 -1.55
CA LEU A 46 3.67 -5.77 -2.35
C LEU A 46 3.92 -5.17 -3.74
N TRP A 47 4.99 -4.38 -3.92
CA TRP A 47 5.31 -3.73 -5.19
C TRP A 47 6.64 -4.21 -5.80
N LYS A 48 7.18 -5.35 -5.35
CA LYS A 48 8.47 -5.92 -5.81
C LYS A 48 8.56 -6.04 -7.35
N ASP A 49 7.48 -6.49 -7.99
CA ASP A 49 7.44 -6.73 -9.44
C ASP A 49 6.79 -5.60 -10.24
N LYS A 50 6.15 -4.64 -9.57
CA LYS A 50 5.47 -3.51 -10.20
C LYS A 50 5.43 -2.33 -9.25
N LYS A 51 6.14 -1.26 -9.58
CA LYS A 51 6.12 -0.02 -8.78
C LYS A 51 4.71 0.60 -8.76
N PRO A 52 4.30 1.24 -7.64
CA PRO A 52 3.06 2.01 -7.61
C PRO A 52 3.13 3.15 -8.63
N ASP A 53 2.03 3.46 -9.29
CA ASP A 53 1.97 4.67 -10.10
C ASP A 53 1.77 5.90 -9.22
N ALA A 54 2.53 6.97 -9.48
CA ALA A 54 2.47 8.21 -8.71
C ALA A 54 1.05 8.79 -8.68
N SER A 55 0.33 8.74 -9.81
CA SER A 55 -1.04 9.24 -9.91
C SER A 55 -2.00 8.53 -8.95
N GLY A 56 -1.86 7.22 -8.78
CA GLY A 56 -2.60 6.40 -7.83
C GLY A 56 -2.30 6.77 -6.39
N LEU A 57 -1.03 6.99 -6.05
CA LEU A 57 -0.64 7.48 -4.72
C LEU A 57 -1.29 8.83 -4.42
N TYR A 58 -1.13 9.83 -5.29
CA TYR A 58 -1.65 11.17 -5.02
C TYR A 58 -3.18 11.22 -4.99
N ARG A 59 -3.88 10.39 -5.77
CA ARG A 59 -5.33 10.20 -5.61
C ARG A 59 -5.69 9.62 -4.25
N THR A 60 -4.92 8.65 -3.77
CA THR A 60 -5.14 8.04 -2.45
C THR A 60 -4.90 9.04 -1.33
N LEU A 61 -3.79 9.80 -1.37
CA LEU A 61 -3.50 10.86 -0.40
C LEU A 61 -4.62 11.90 -0.35
N LYS A 62 -5.09 12.36 -1.52
CA LYS A 62 -6.23 13.30 -1.61
C LYS A 62 -7.49 12.74 -0.95
N ASN A 63 -7.82 11.47 -1.19
CA ASN A 63 -9.00 10.83 -0.59
C ASN A 63 -8.83 10.67 0.93
N MET A 64 -7.64 10.33 1.41
CA MET A 64 -7.35 10.20 2.84
C MET A 64 -7.45 11.54 3.57
N GLU A 65 -7.01 12.64 2.94
CA GLU A 65 -7.23 14.00 3.46
C GLU A 65 -8.72 14.35 3.55
N GLN A 66 -9.49 14.04 2.51
CA GLN A 66 -10.94 14.26 2.51
C GLN A 66 -11.67 13.45 3.59
N GLN A 67 -11.13 12.29 3.95
CA GLN A 67 -11.62 11.44 5.04
C GLN A 67 -11.12 11.88 6.42
N GLY A 68 -10.21 12.86 6.51
CA GLY A 68 -9.63 13.31 7.77
C GLY A 68 -8.62 12.34 8.40
N LEU A 69 -8.13 11.35 7.64
CA LEU A 69 -7.15 10.36 8.11
C LEU A 69 -5.73 10.94 8.15
N ILE A 70 -5.45 11.90 7.27
CA ILE A 70 -4.19 12.63 7.19
C ILE A 70 -4.47 14.11 6.96
N VAL A 71 -3.50 14.94 7.28
CA VAL A 71 -3.47 16.37 6.92
C VAL A 71 -2.20 16.66 6.12
N SER A 72 -2.14 17.82 5.48
CA SER A 72 -0.91 18.28 4.86
C SER A 72 -0.73 19.78 4.98
N HIS A 73 0.52 20.20 4.85
CA HIS A 73 0.92 21.59 4.74
C HIS A 73 2.00 21.74 3.65
N ILE A 74 2.24 22.98 3.22
CA ILE A 74 3.36 23.29 2.32
C ILE A 74 4.61 23.46 3.17
N ASP A 75 5.67 22.72 2.82
CA ASP A 75 6.98 22.90 3.41
C ASP A 75 7.57 24.25 2.96
N ILE A 76 7.86 25.08 3.96
CA ILE A 76 8.46 26.40 3.81
C ILE A 76 9.80 26.51 4.53
N ALA A 77 10.25 25.43 5.18
CA ALA A 77 11.44 25.42 6.03
C ALA A 77 12.70 24.94 5.29
N ASP A 78 12.54 24.11 4.26
CA ASP A 78 13.66 23.49 3.53
C ASP A 78 13.82 24.10 2.13
N ASN A 79 14.98 24.71 1.84
CA ASN A 79 15.27 25.37 0.57
C ASN A 79 15.26 24.40 -0.64
N GLU A 80 15.48 23.09 -0.44
CA GLU A 80 15.42 22.08 -1.51
C GLU A 80 14.01 21.49 -1.69
N ASN A 81 13.15 21.62 -0.69
CA ASN A 81 11.78 21.10 -0.67
C ASN A 81 10.70 22.18 -0.60
N MET A 82 11.09 23.45 -0.72
CA MET A 82 10.20 24.60 -0.65
C MET A 82 9.07 24.48 -1.68
N GLY A 83 7.83 24.55 -1.21
CA GLY A 83 6.63 24.41 -2.05
C GLY A 83 6.12 22.98 -2.23
N LYS A 84 6.76 21.96 -1.62
CA LYS A 84 6.25 20.58 -1.61
C LYS A 84 5.30 20.34 -0.44
N ARG A 85 4.37 19.41 -0.61
CA ARG A 85 3.46 19.01 0.48
C ARG A 85 4.15 18.03 1.43
N VAL A 86 4.02 18.27 2.72
CA VAL A 86 4.32 17.32 3.81
C VAL A 86 2.98 16.79 4.31
N PHE A 87 2.89 15.48 4.51
CA PHE A 87 1.71 14.81 5.03
C PHE A 87 1.97 14.33 6.46
N SER A 88 0.95 14.42 7.30
CA SER A 88 0.98 14.01 8.70
C SER A 88 -0.24 13.16 9.01
N ILE A 89 -0.10 12.12 9.83
CA ILE A 89 -1.23 11.30 10.27
C ILE A 89 -2.06 12.01 11.34
N THR A 90 -3.39 11.83 11.33
CA THR A 90 -4.29 12.36 12.37
C THR A 90 -4.60 11.28 13.43
N PRO A 91 -5.21 11.64 14.58
CA PRO A 91 -5.73 10.63 15.52
C PRO A 91 -6.70 9.63 14.87
N ALA A 92 -7.61 10.10 14.02
CA ALA A 92 -8.51 9.23 13.25
C ALA A 92 -7.75 8.32 12.26
N GLY A 93 -6.65 8.82 11.69
CA GLY A 93 -5.73 8.02 10.89
C GLY A 93 -5.05 6.90 11.68
N LEU A 94 -4.62 7.17 12.91
CA LEU A 94 -4.03 6.16 13.80
C LEU A 94 -5.04 5.07 14.18
N GLU A 95 -6.27 5.45 14.53
CA GLU A 95 -7.36 4.48 14.78
C GLU A 95 -7.63 3.63 13.53
N CYS A 96 -7.73 4.26 12.36
CA CYS A 96 -7.89 3.56 11.08
C CYS A 96 -6.74 2.58 10.81
N MET A 97 -5.49 2.95 11.15
CA MET A 97 -4.33 2.08 11.02
C MET A 97 -4.46 0.81 11.89
N MET A 98 -4.99 0.94 13.11
CA MET A 98 -5.21 -0.21 13.99
C MET A 98 -6.30 -1.14 13.46
N HIS A 99 -7.41 -0.60 12.94
CA HIS A 99 -8.42 -1.42 12.25
C HIS A 99 -7.87 -2.12 11.00
N TRP A 100 -6.95 -1.46 10.29
CA TRP A 100 -6.25 -2.09 9.17
C TRP A 100 -5.40 -3.28 9.61
N LYS A 101 -4.72 -3.20 10.77
CA LYS A 101 -3.98 -4.35 11.31
C LYS A 101 -4.90 -5.55 11.49
N GLU A 102 -6.05 -5.36 12.14
CA GLU A 102 -7.04 -6.43 12.36
C GLU A 102 -7.54 -7.01 11.02
N THR A 103 -7.89 -6.12 10.08
CA THR A 103 -8.36 -6.51 8.74
C THR A 103 -7.29 -7.32 7.98
N LEU A 104 -6.02 -6.93 8.09
CA LEU A 104 -4.90 -7.62 7.43
C LEU A 104 -4.60 -8.96 8.08
N GLU A 105 -4.74 -9.09 9.40
CA GLU A 105 -4.59 -10.36 10.13
C GLU A 105 -5.68 -11.36 9.71
N ASP A 106 -6.93 -10.92 9.54
CA ASP A 106 -7.99 -11.78 9.04
C ASP A 106 -7.79 -12.15 7.56
N TYR A 107 -7.30 -11.21 6.76
CA TYR A 107 -6.96 -11.50 5.36
C TYR A 107 -5.80 -12.48 5.24
N GLN A 108 -4.82 -12.40 6.15
CA GLN A 108 -3.70 -13.35 6.22
C GLN A 108 -4.21 -14.77 6.49
N LYS A 109 -5.10 -14.95 7.48
CA LYS A 109 -5.70 -16.27 7.76
C LYS A 109 -6.39 -16.85 6.51
N GLY A 110 -7.18 -16.04 5.81
CA GLY A 110 -7.84 -16.50 4.58
C GLY A 110 -6.86 -16.83 3.44
N ILE A 111 -5.74 -16.11 3.33
CA ILE A 111 -4.66 -16.46 2.39
C ILE A 111 -4.01 -17.80 2.78
N ASP A 112 -3.71 -17.98 4.06
CA ASP A 112 -3.07 -19.19 4.57
C ASP A 112 -3.97 -20.42 4.34
N GLU A 113 -5.27 -20.32 4.60
CA GLU A 113 -6.26 -21.36 4.29
C GLU A 113 -6.23 -21.76 2.79
N ILE A 114 -6.13 -20.78 1.89
CA ILE A 114 -6.04 -21.05 0.45
C ILE A 114 -4.71 -21.74 0.10
N ILE A 115 -3.59 -21.30 0.68
CA ILE A 115 -2.26 -21.87 0.46
C ILE A 115 -2.23 -23.33 0.91
N GLU A 116 -2.75 -23.63 2.11
CA GLU A 116 -2.86 -24.97 2.67
C GLU A 116 -3.74 -25.86 1.78
N GLY A 117 -4.91 -25.38 1.37
CA GLY A 117 -5.79 -26.10 0.46
C GLY A 117 -5.14 -26.45 -0.89
N ILE A 118 -4.32 -25.54 -1.44
CA ILE A 118 -3.53 -25.81 -2.66
C ILE A 118 -2.49 -26.90 -2.41
N ALA A 119 -1.77 -26.84 -1.29
CA ALA A 119 -0.73 -27.82 -0.94
C ALA A 119 -1.33 -29.23 -0.79
N GLU A 120 -2.46 -29.35 -0.08
CA GLU A 120 -3.18 -30.61 0.06
C GLU A 120 -3.68 -31.15 -1.28
N ALA A 121 -4.30 -30.30 -2.11
CA ALA A 121 -4.82 -30.71 -3.41
C ALA A 121 -3.68 -31.17 -4.35
N ALA A 122 -2.53 -30.50 -4.31
CA ALA A 122 -1.34 -30.91 -5.07
C ALA A 122 -0.77 -32.25 -4.59
N GLY A 123 -0.84 -32.54 -3.29
CA GLY A 123 -0.46 -33.84 -2.73
C GLY A 123 -1.41 -34.97 -3.14
N LYS A 124 -2.72 -34.72 -3.14
CA LYS A 124 -3.76 -35.70 -3.51
C LYS A 124 -3.81 -36.00 -5.02
N ARG A 125 -3.43 -35.04 -5.86
CA ARG A 125 -3.39 -35.18 -7.34
C ARG A 125 -2.06 -35.73 -7.88
N LYS A 126 -1.05 -35.94 -7.04
CA LYS A 126 0.06 -36.85 -7.37
C LYS A 126 -0.40 -38.30 -7.13
N LEU A 127 -1.35 -38.74 -7.94
CA LEU A 127 -1.65 -40.14 -8.18
C LEU A 127 -1.39 -40.35 -9.68
N ASP A 128 -0.33 -41.11 -9.93
CA ASP A 128 0.18 -41.68 -11.19
C ASP A 128 0.81 -40.73 -12.22
#